data_AF-A0A9Q4BKL1-F1
#
_entry.id   AF-A0A9Q4BKL1-F1
#
_cell.length_a   1.000
_cell.length_b   1.000
_cell.length_c   1.000
_cell.angle_alpha   90.00
_cell.angle_beta   90.00
_cell.angle_gamma   90.00
#
_symmetry.space_group_name_H-M   'P 1'
#
loop_
_entity.id
_entity.type
_entity.pdbx_description
1 polymer ?
#
loop_
_entity_poly.entity_id
_entity_poly.type
_entity_poly.pdbx_seq_one_letter_code
_entity_poly.pdbx_strand_id
1 'polypeptide(L)'
;MKNISTAEETSEGHEGQVFRNFKSYFLNPVKGGIFGFAAFFGLLSAIKYFSFMIGSQPHFSLDVTDVTLSLLGFVLVFLIKLLENFQEKEP
;
A
#
# COMPACT_ATOMS: atom_id res chain seq x y z
N MET A 1 37.34 38.56 -23.10
CA MET A 1 36.23 37.88 -23.81
C MET A 1 35.69 36.79 -22.90
N LYS A 2 34.65 37.12 -22.16
CA LYS A 2 33.87 36.23 -21.29
C LYS A 2 32.42 36.45 -21.72
N ASN A 3 31.56 35.45 -21.55
CA ASN A 3 30.10 35.52 -21.74
C ASN A 3 29.54 34.87 -23.00
N ILE A 4 29.79 33.58 -23.24
CA ILE A 4 28.85 32.71 -23.98
C ILE A 4 28.97 31.28 -23.44
N SER A 5 28.52 31.01 -22.21
CA SER A 5 28.34 29.62 -21.71
C SER A 5 27.50 29.58 -20.44
N THR A 6 26.42 30.36 -20.38
CA THR A 6 25.56 30.42 -19.19
C THR A 6 24.13 30.66 -19.62
N ALA A 7 23.50 29.65 -20.24
CA ALA A 7 22.06 29.72 -20.51
C ALA A 7 21.33 28.38 -20.71
N GLU A 8 22.00 27.21 -20.78
CA GLU A 8 21.30 25.98 -21.22
C GLU A 8 21.27 24.81 -20.22
N GLU A 9 21.87 24.91 -19.04
CA GLU A 9 21.86 23.81 -18.04
C GLU A 9 21.03 24.14 -16.78
N THR A 10 19.71 24.39 -16.89
CA THR A 10 18.88 24.59 -15.68
C THR A 10 17.43 24.09 -15.77
N SER A 11 17.07 23.15 -16.67
CA SER A 11 15.66 22.71 -16.76
C SER A 11 15.35 21.21 -16.70
N GLU A 12 16.32 20.31 -16.61
CA GLU A 12 16.02 18.86 -16.56
C GLU A 12 16.08 18.22 -15.16
N GLY A 13 16.52 18.95 -14.13
CA GLY A 13 16.81 18.38 -12.80
C GLY A 13 15.63 18.26 -11.83
N HIS A 14 14.50 18.93 -12.06
CA HIS A 14 13.45 19.06 -11.03
C HIS A 14 12.30 18.05 -11.14
N GLU A 15 11.97 17.55 -12.34
CA GLU A 15 10.84 16.61 -12.50
C GLU A 15 11.15 15.23 -11.91
N GLY A 16 12.39 14.74 -12.05
CA GLY A 16 12.81 13.44 -11.52
C GLY A 16 12.86 13.37 -9.99
N GLN A 17 13.03 14.50 -9.31
CA GLN A 17 13.15 14.56 -7.86
C GLN A 17 11.78 14.58 -7.16
N VAL A 18 10.79 15.26 -7.74
CA VAL A 18 9.41 15.28 -7.23
C VAL A 18 8.76 13.90 -7.38
N PHE A 19 8.96 13.23 -8.52
CA PHE A 19 8.49 11.86 -8.72
C PHE A 19 9.13 10.85 -7.76
N ARG A 20 10.44 10.98 -7.45
CA ARG A 20 11.10 10.10 -6.45
C ARG A 20 10.51 10.27 -5.06
N ASN A 21 10.22 11.51 -4.65
CA ASN A 21 9.65 11.78 -3.34
C ASN A 21 8.19 11.29 -3.25
N PHE A 22 7.35 11.57 -4.26
CA PHE A 22 5.95 11.11 -4.27
C PHE A 22 5.83 9.58 -4.29
N LYS A 23 6.73 8.93 -5.04
CA LYS A 23 6.84 7.47 -5.09
C LYS A 23 7.12 6.91 -3.69
N SER A 24 8.00 7.51 -2.90
CA SER A 24 8.25 7.07 -1.52
C SER A 24 7.03 7.27 -0.60
N TYR A 25 6.37 8.42 -0.69
CA TYR A 25 5.23 8.76 0.18
C TYR A 25 4.00 7.87 -0.06
N PHE A 26 3.75 7.47 -1.30
CA PHE A 26 2.57 6.68 -1.63
C PHE A 26 2.85 5.17 -1.70
N LEU A 27 4.03 4.72 -2.15
CA LEU A 27 4.31 3.27 -2.23
C LEU A 27 4.45 2.61 -0.87
N ASN A 28 4.97 3.32 0.14
CA ASN A 28 5.13 2.72 1.47
C ASN A 28 3.77 2.34 2.10
N PRO A 29 2.77 3.25 2.14
CA PRO A 29 1.43 2.89 2.59
C PRO A 29 0.71 1.90 1.66
N VAL A 30 0.87 1.98 0.34
CA VAL A 30 0.28 0.98 -0.58
C VAL A 30 0.82 -0.42 -0.32
N LYS A 31 2.14 -0.58 -0.14
CA LYS A 31 2.75 -1.87 0.23
C LYS A 31 2.21 -2.38 1.56
N GLY A 32 2.08 -1.49 2.55
CA GLY A 32 1.46 -1.80 3.83
C GLY A 32 0.01 -2.28 3.67
N GLY A 33 -0.79 -1.58 2.89
CA GLY A 33 -2.17 -1.97 2.58
C GLY A 33 -2.25 -3.34 1.93
N ILE A 34 -1.41 -3.63 0.92
CA ILE A 34 -1.39 -4.96 0.28
C ILE A 34 -1.05 -6.07 1.29
N PHE A 35 -0.13 -5.80 2.22
CA PHE A 35 0.18 -6.73 3.30
C PHE A 35 -1.02 -6.94 4.24
N GLY A 36 -1.70 -5.85 4.62
CA GLY A 36 -2.94 -5.92 5.42
C GLY A 36 -4.05 -6.71 4.75
N PHE A 37 -4.24 -6.53 3.44
CA PHE A 37 -5.16 -7.33 2.63
C PHE A 37 -4.80 -8.82 2.69
N ALA A 38 -3.56 -9.16 2.37
CA ALA A 38 -3.11 -10.55 2.31
C ALA A 38 -3.23 -11.25 3.66
N ALA A 39 -2.92 -10.55 4.76
CA ALA A 39 -3.07 -11.07 6.12
C ALA A 39 -4.54 -11.37 6.46
N PHE A 40 -5.45 -10.42 6.22
CA PHE A 40 -6.88 -10.62 6.50
C PHE A 40 -7.52 -11.66 5.58
N PHE A 41 -7.20 -11.63 4.29
CA PHE A 41 -7.69 -12.62 3.34
C PHE A 41 -7.20 -14.02 3.69
N GLY A 42 -5.92 -14.16 4.05
CA GLY A 42 -5.35 -15.41 4.53
C GLY A 42 -6.02 -15.90 5.81
N LEU A 43 -6.26 -15.02 6.77
CA LEU A 43 -6.97 -15.36 8.01
C LEU A 43 -8.40 -15.83 7.75
N LEU A 44 -9.18 -15.11 6.94
CA LEU A 44 -10.56 -15.49 6.58
C LEU A 44 -10.57 -16.82 5.82
N SER A 45 -9.66 -17.00 4.87
CA SER A 45 -9.51 -18.25 4.12
C SER A 45 -9.16 -19.41 5.05
N ALA A 46 -8.25 -19.21 6.01
CA ALA A 46 -7.87 -20.22 6.98
C ALA A 46 -9.04 -20.60 7.90
N ILE A 47 -9.82 -19.62 8.39
CA ILE A 47 -11.00 -19.87 9.23
C ILE A 47 -12.06 -20.66 8.47
N LYS A 48 -12.38 -20.26 7.23
CA LYS A 48 -13.36 -20.98 6.40
C LYS A 48 -12.86 -22.37 6.04
N TYR A 49 -11.57 -22.52 5.76
CA TYR A 49 -10.96 -23.82 5.49
C TYR A 49 -11.03 -24.73 6.73
N PHE A 50 -10.73 -24.20 7.91
CA PHE A 50 -10.87 -24.94 9.17
C PHE A 50 -12.33 -25.33 9.43
N SER A 51 -13.27 -24.41 9.18
CA SER A 51 -14.72 -24.66 9.31
C SER A 51 -15.22 -25.77 8.38
N PHE A 52 -14.65 -25.85 7.18
CA PHE A 52 -14.89 -26.96 6.25
C PHE A 52 -14.29 -28.28 6.78
N MET A 53 -13.04 -28.26 7.29
CA MET A 53 -12.39 -29.47 7.83
C MET A 53 -13.14 -30.08 9.02
N ILE A 54 -13.72 -29.26 9.90
CA ILE A 54 -14.51 -29.75 11.04
C ILE A 54 -15.94 -30.19 10.65
N GLY A 55 -16.30 -30.11 9.37
CA GLY A 55 -17.63 -30.49 8.87
C GLY A 55 -18.74 -29.50 9.23
N SER A 56 -18.41 -28.29 9.68
CA SER A 56 -19.40 -27.26 10.00
C SER A 56 -20.04 -26.66 8.74
N GLN A 57 -19.33 -26.68 7.61
CA GLN A 57 -19.88 -26.30 6.32
C GLN A 57 -19.67 -27.43 5.30
N PRO A 58 -20.69 -27.74 4.48
CA PRO A 58 -20.63 -28.84 3.52
C PRO A 58 -19.70 -28.54 2.33
N HIS A 59 -19.46 -27.27 2.03
CA HIS A 59 -18.64 -26.83 0.91
C HIS A 59 -17.75 -25.65 1.32
N PHE A 60 -16.52 -25.64 0.81
CA PHE A 60 -15.64 -24.49 0.94
C PHE A 60 -16.03 -23.44 -0.11
N SER A 61 -16.58 -22.30 0.33
CA SER A 61 -16.92 -21.15 -0.52
C SER A 61 -16.25 -19.89 0.01
N LEU A 62 -15.53 -19.17 -0.85
CA LEU A 62 -15.11 -17.80 -0.61
C LEU A 62 -16.07 -16.87 -1.34
N ASP A 63 -16.73 -16.00 -0.59
CA ASP A 63 -17.74 -15.09 -1.10
C ASP A 63 -17.13 -13.70 -1.32
N VAL A 64 -17.81 -12.89 -2.14
CA VAL A 64 -17.41 -11.50 -2.39
C VAL A 64 -17.35 -10.70 -1.08
N THR A 65 -18.17 -11.07 -0.09
CA THR A 65 -18.14 -10.48 1.24
C THR A 65 -16.81 -10.72 1.96
N ASP A 66 -16.17 -11.88 1.80
CA ASP A 66 -14.85 -12.15 2.43
C ASP A 66 -13.76 -11.28 1.80
N VAL A 67 -13.81 -11.10 0.47
CA VAL A 67 -12.90 -10.22 -0.26
C VAL A 67 -13.10 -8.77 0.21
N THR A 68 -14.36 -8.35 0.35
CA THR A 68 -14.72 -7.01 0.84
C THR A 68 -14.25 -6.78 2.28
N LEU A 69 -14.38 -7.79 3.15
CA LEU A 69 -13.86 -7.76 4.52
C LEU A 69 -12.33 -7.70 4.54
N SER A 70 -11.64 -8.42 3.65
CA SER A 70 -10.19 -8.34 3.56
C SER A 70 -9.67 -7.00 3.02
N LEU A 71 -10.46 -6.29 2.20
CA LEU A 71 -10.18 -4.89 1.84
C LEU A 71 -10.20 -3.95 3.05
N LEU A 72 -10.90 -4.30 4.13
CA LEU A 72 -10.82 -3.53 5.38
C LEU A 72 -9.39 -3.60 5.96
N GLY A 73 -8.75 -4.77 5.90
CA GLY A 73 -7.35 -4.96 6.27
C GLY A 73 -6.40 -4.12 5.43
N PHE A 74 -6.69 -3.99 4.12
CA PHE A 74 -5.98 -3.06 3.24
C PHE A 74 -6.10 -1.62 3.75
N VAL A 75 -7.32 -1.14 3.93
CA VAL A 75 -7.60 0.26 4.27
C VAL A 75 -7.00 0.61 5.63
N LEU A 76 -7.14 -0.26 6.63
CA LEU A 76 -6.59 -0.02 7.97
C LEU A 76 -5.07 0.12 7.94
N VAL A 77 -4.35 -0.84 7.36
CA VAL A 77 -2.88 -0.79 7.33
C VAL A 77 -2.38 0.33 6.42
N PHE A 78 -3.06 0.57 5.30
CA PHE A 78 -2.79 1.70 4.42
C PHE A 78 -2.88 3.02 5.18
N LEU A 79 -3.97 3.26 5.93
CA LEU A 79 -4.17 4.48 6.69
C LEU A 79 -3.14 4.62 7.82
N ILE A 80 -2.83 3.55 8.56
CA ILE A 80 -1.79 3.58 9.60
C ILE A 80 -0.46 4.03 8.99
N LYS A 81 -0.02 3.36 7.92
CA LYS A 81 1.25 3.68 7.24
C LYS A 81 1.23 5.07 6.60
N LEU A 82 0.07 5.53 6.15
CA LEU A 82 -0.10 6.86 5.60
C LEU A 82 0.07 7.92 6.71
N LEU A 83 -0.59 7.73 7.86
CA LEU A 83 -0.49 8.61 9.02
C LEU A 83 0.94 8.63 9.60
N GLU A 84 1.60 7.48 9.71
CA GLU A 84 3.02 7.39 10.12
C GLU A 84 3.91 8.27 9.23
N ASN A 85 3.70 8.21 7.91
CA ASN A 85 4.47 9.01 6.94
C ASN A 85 4.21 10.53 7.04
N PHE A 86 3.11 10.94 7.68
CA PHE A 86 2.80 12.34 7.98
C PHE A 86 3.35 12.81 9.33
N GLN A 87 3.47 11.91 10.31
CA GLN A 87 3.98 12.23 11.66
C GLN A 87 5.50 12.37 11.71
N GLU A 88 6.25 11.76 10.78
CA GLU A 88 7.72 11.83 10.73
C GLU A 88 8.25 13.22 10.26
N LYS A 89 7.39 14.23 10.20
CA LYS A 89 7.69 15.64 9.93
C LYS A 89 7.37 16.53 11.15
N GLU A 90 7.95 16.24 12.30
CA GLU A 90 8.19 17.27 13.32
C GLU A 90 9.70 17.29 13.62
N PRO A 91 10.40 18.42 13.37
CA PRO A 91 11.82 18.58 13.73
C PRO A 91 12.05 18.67 15.24
#